data_AF-A0A1F3QIN1-F1
#
_entry.id   AF-A0A1F3QIN1-F1
#
_cell.length_a   1.000
_cell.length_b   1.000
_cell.length_c   1.000
_cell.angle_alpha   90.00
_cell.angle_beta   90.00
_cell.angle_gamma   90.00
#
_symmetry.space_group_name_H-M   'P 1'
#
loop_
_entity.id
_entity.type
_entity.pdbx_description
1 polymer ?
#
loop_
_entity_poly.entity_id
_entity_poly.type
_entity_poly.pdbx_seq_one_letter_code
_entity_poly.pdbx_strand_id
1 'polypeptide(L)'
;HGYLYLFGWLGTAVHELGHLIFALLFGHHVSNVKLFSFNASNPEMGYVKHSFNKKNIYQNLGNFFIGIGPILLGGSALFIIGYFIFDIKFNTLTDSNLKIINSSVTQGVRDVFFSLYDALMYTLKSILQNEVIVWWKYVLFFYLLFAIGSSISLSKSDIKGSFSGLLLLIGLILLFNLTTLWLGDFATTIFTATSNVVSSFYLVLLVSIVFNLGFLLVLWLLSLLIPTKTTKKEKKK
;
A
#
# COMPACT_ATOMS: atom_id res chain seq x y z
N HIS A 1 -1.80 -7.86 -24.74
CA HIS A 1 -1.37 -8.90 -23.78
C HIS A 1 0.05 -8.70 -23.24
N GLY A 2 1.01 -8.12 -23.99
CA GLY A 2 2.40 -7.88 -23.51
C GLY A 2 2.56 -7.08 -22.20
N TYR A 3 1.66 -6.12 -21.93
CA TYR A 3 1.64 -5.33 -20.70
C TYR A 3 1.51 -6.18 -19.41
N LEU A 4 0.67 -7.22 -19.44
CA LEU A 4 0.51 -8.15 -18.31
C LEU A 4 1.77 -8.99 -18.06
N TYR A 5 2.49 -9.34 -19.13
CA TYR A 5 3.73 -10.14 -19.04
C TYR A 5 4.92 -9.35 -18.52
N LEU A 6 4.99 -8.05 -18.79
CA LEU A 6 6.12 -7.22 -18.35
C LEU A 6 5.93 -6.59 -16.98
N PHE A 7 4.69 -6.22 -16.62
CA PHE A 7 4.45 -5.44 -15.39
C PHE A 7 3.54 -6.16 -14.39
N GLY A 8 2.60 -6.99 -14.86
CA GLY A 8 1.60 -7.63 -13.99
C GLY A 8 2.15 -8.75 -13.11
N TRP A 9 3.12 -9.53 -13.61
CA TRP A 9 3.61 -10.71 -12.89
C TRP A 9 4.26 -10.36 -11.54
N LEU A 10 5.08 -9.31 -11.52
CA LEU A 10 5.83 -8.91 -10.32
C LEU A 10 4.87 -8.36 -9.27
N GLY A 11 3.96 -7.47 -9.68
CA GLY A 11 2.96 -6.90 -8.79
C GLY A 11 2.02 -7.95 -8.22
N THR A 12 1.51 -8.88 -9.03
CA THR A 12 0.67 -9.99 -8.56
C THR A 12 1.44 -10.92 -7.62
N ALA A 13 2.70 -11.24 -7.91
CA ALA A 13 3.50 -12.07 -7.02
C ALA A 13 3.72 -11.40 -5.65
N VAL A 14 4.02 -10.11 -5.63
CA VAL A 14 4.16 -9.30 -4.41
C VAL A 14 2.81 -9.21 -3.66
N HIS A 15 1.71 -9.07 -4.38
CA HIS A 15 0.35 -9.06 -3.81
C HIS A 15 0.05 -10.36 -3.06
N GLU A 16 0.15 -11.50 -3.75
CA GLU A 16 -0.13 -12.82 -3.16
C GLU A 16 0.88 -13.19 -2.08
N LEU A 17 2.14 -12.75 -2.20
CA LEU A 17 3.14 -12.94 -1.15
C LEU A 17 2.77 -12.18 0.12
N GLY A 18 2.15 -11.00 0.01
CA GLY A 18 1.58 -10.28 1.14
C GLY A 18 0.57 -11.13 1.91
N HIS A 19 -0.42 -11.70 1.21
CA HIS A 19 -1.39 -12.61 1.82
C HIS A 19 -0.71 -13.82 2.48
N LEU A 20 0.27 -14.42 1.81
CA LEU A 20 0.98 -15.59 2.31
C LEU A 20 1.76 -15.31 3.59
N ILE A 21 2.55 -14.24 3.62
CA ILE A 21 3.41 -13.91 4.77
C ILE A 21 2.55 -13.66 6.00
N PHE A 22 1.48 -12.88 5.87
CA PHE A 22 0.59 -12.64 6.99
C PHE A 22 -0.22 -13.88 7.37
N ALA A 23 -0.59 -14.73 6.42
CA ALA A 23 -1.26 -16.00 6.73
C ALA A 23 -0.36 -16.90 7.58
N LEU A 24 0.93 -16.99 7.25
CA LEU A 24 1.90 -17.77 8.03
C LEU A 24 2.17 -17.13 9.40
N LEU A 25 2.33 -15.80 9.45
CA LEU A 25 2.59 -15.07 10.70
C LEU A 25 1.47 -15.31 11.72
N PHE A 26 0.21 -15.25 11.27
CA PHE A 26 -0.94 -15.46 12.14
C PHE A 26 -1.33 -16.93 12.31
N GLY A 27 -0.52 -17.87 11.80
CA GLY A 27 -0.71 -19.30 11.99
C GLY A 27 -1.94 -19.85 11.26
N HIS A 28 -2.31 -19.28 10.12
CA HIS A 28 -3.36 -19.83 9.26
C HIS A 28 -2.85 -21.07 8.53
N HIS A 29 -3.73 -22.04 8.32
CA HIS A 29 -3.41 -23.21 7.52
C HIS A 29 -3.54 -22.86 6.03
N VAL A 30 -2.39 -22.75 5.36
CA VAL A 30 -2.29 -22.47 3.92
C VAL A 30 -2.40 -23.78 3.15
N SER A 31 -3.46 -23.93 2.34
CA SER A 31 -3.73 -25.17 1.59
C SER A 31 -3.20 -25.13 0.17
N ASN A 32 -3.16 -23.95 -0.46
CA ASN A 32 -2.68 -23.80 -1.83
C ASN A 32 -2.21 -22.37 -2.07
N VAL A 33 -1.08 -22.23 -2.76
CA VAL A 33 -0.45 -20.95 -3.07
C VAL A 33 -0.13 -20.93 -4.55
N LYS A 34 -0.57 -19.86 -5.21
CA LYS A 34 -0.20 -19.59 -6.60
C LYS A 34 0.09 -18.10 -6.73
N LEU A 35 1.37 -17.75 -6.68
CA LEU A 35 1.80 -16.34 -6.72
C LEU A 35 1.53 -15.68 -8.08
N PHE A 36 1.64 -16.44 -9.17
CA PHE A 36 1.32 -15.94 -10.49
C PHE A 36 0.95 -17.09 -11.46
N SER A 37 0.12 -16.81 -12.46
CA SER A 37 -0.22 -17.75 -13.51
C SER A 37 -0.33 -17.11 -14.88
N PHE A 38 0.35 -17.71 -15.87
CA PHE A 38 0.39 -17.26 -17.26
C PHE A 38 -0.81 -17.72 -18.10
N ASN A 39 -1.81 -18.36 -17.48
CA ASN A 39 -2.88 -19.00 -18.23
C ASN A 39 -4.04 -18.02 -18.47
N ALA A 40 -4.18 -17.54 -19.71
CA ALA A 40 -5.23 -16.61 -20.14
C ALA A 40 -6.67 -17.14 -20.00
N SER A 41 -6.85 -18.44 -19.76
CA SER A 41 -8.17 -19.05 -19.50
C SER A 41 -8.62 -18.99 -18.04
N ASN A 42 -7.72 -18.68 -17.10
CA ASN A 42 -8.09 -18.48 -15.69
C ASN A 42 -8.26 -16.98 -15.40
N PRO A 43 -9.40 -16.55 -14.83
CA PRO A 43 -9.61 -15.16 -14.48
C PRO A 43 -8.74 -14.68 -13.31
N GLU A 44 -8.19 -15.61 -12.51
CA GLU A 44 -7.32 -15.31 -11.37
C GLU A 44 -5.84 -15.39 -11.77
N MET A 45 -5.13 -14.26 -11.70
CA MET A 45 -3.69 -14.17 -12.00
C MET A 45 -2.83 -14.79 -10.89
N GLY A 46 -3.35 -14.87 -9.66
CA GLY A 46 -2.73 -15.49 -8.49
C GLY A 46 -3.80 -15.74 -7.41
N TYR A 47 -3.49 -16.57 -6.41
CA TYR A 47 -4.31 -16.75 -5.22
C TYR A 47 -3.52 -17.38 -4.06
N VAL A 48 -3.92 -17.06 -2.83
CA VAL A 48 -3.54 -17.76 -1.61
C VAL A 48 -4.78 -18.31 -0.91
N LYS A 49 -4.94 -19.64 -0.90
CA LYS A 49 -5.99 -20.31 -0.15
C LYS A 49 -5.51 -20.62 1.26
N HIS A 50 -6.15 -20.01 2.24
CA HIS A 50 -5.88 -20.24 3.64
C HIS A 50 -7.17 -20.52 4.41
N SER A 51 -7.04 -21.17 5.55
CA SER A 51 -8.13 -21.46 6.48
C SER A 51 -7.67 -21.18 7.91
N PHE A 52 -8.60 -20.85 8.78
CA PHE A 52 -8.30 -20.46 10.16
C PHE A 52 -9.38 -20.95 11.12
N ASN A 53 -9.00 -21.12 12.38
CA ASN A 53 -9.92 -21.45 13.46
C ASN A 53 -10.57 -20.17 14.00
N LYS A 54 -11.87 -20.02 13.76
CA LYS A 54 -12.66 -18.86 14.23
C LYS A 54 -12.65 -18.68 15.75
N LYS A 55 -12.38 -19.74 16.52
CA LYS A 55 -12.28 -19.67 18.00
C LYS A 55 -10.94 -19.10 18.47
N ASN A 56 -9.92 -19.06 17.62
CA ASN A 56 -8.61 -18.53 17.96
C ASN A 56 -8.56 -17.02 17.69
N ILE A 57 -8.46 -16.21 18.75
CA ILE A 57 -8.41 -14.75 18.69
C ILE A 57 -7.23 -14.26 17.84
N TYR A 58 -6.07 -14.92 17.96
CA TYR A 58 -4.86 -14.55 17.21
C TYR A 58 -5.04 -14.73 15.70
N GLN A 59 -5.61 -15.86 15.28
CA GLN A 59 -5.92 -16.10 13.87
C GLN A 59 -7.04 -15.17 13.36
N ASN A 60 -8.07 -14.91 14.18
CA ASN A 60 -9.12 -13.99 13.77
C ASN A 60 -8.61 -12.55 13.60
N LEU A 61 -7.70 -12.11 14.46
CA LEU A 61 -6.95 -10.86 14.30
C LEU A 61 -6.15 -10.86 12.99
N GLY A 62 -5.53 -12.00 12.67
CA GLY A 62 -4.77 -12.20 11.45
C GLY A 62 -5.54 -11.93 10.17
N ASN A 63 -6.85 -12.17 10.14
CA ASN A 63 -7.67 -11.84 8.97
C ASN A 63 -7.56 -10.36 8.54
N PHE A 64 -7.42 -9.45 9.51
CA PHE A 64 -7.23 -8.04 9.20
C PHE A 64 -5.92 -7.81 8.44
N PHE A 65 -4.82 -8.28 9.02
CA PHE A 65 -3.47 -8.11 8.49
C PHE A 65 -3.23 -8.86 7.18
N ILE A 66 -3.85 -10.03 7.00
CA ILE A 66 -3.84 -10.74 5.73
C ILE A 66 -4.51 -9.90 4.66
N GLY A 67 -5.73 -9.40 4.92
CA GLY A 67 -6.44 -8.58 3.94
C GLY A 67 -5.68 -7.33 3.53
N ILE A 68 -5.04 -6.61 4.46
CA ILE A 68 -4.19 -5.44 4.13
C ILE A 68 -2.75 -5.81 3.76
N GLY A 69 -2.40 -7.10 3.81
CA GLY A 69 -1.06 -7.63 3.62
C GLY A 69 -0.43 -7.22 2.29
N PRO A 70 -1.15 -7.27 1.16
CA PRO A 70 -0.66 -6.76 -0.12
C PRO A 70 -0.26 -5.27 -0.08
N ILE A 71 -1.04 -4.42 0.61
CA ILE A 71 -0.68 -3.00 0.80
C ILE A 71 0.58 -2.88 1.65
N LEU A 72 0.62 -3.58 2.78
CA LEU A 72 1.74 -3.50 3.71
C LEU A 72 3.05 -3.94 3.04
N LEU A 73 3.02 -5.09 2.38
CA LEU A 73 4.19 -5.66 1.73
C LEU A 73 4.59 -4.89 0.47
N GLY A 74 3.63 -4.56 -0.40
CA GLY A 74 3.89 -3.78 -1.60
C GLY A 74 4.37 -2.36 -1.30
N GLY A 75 3.76 -1.69 -0.32
CA GLY A 75 4.19 -0.37 0.16
C GLY A 75 5.59 -0.40 0.77
N SER A 76 5.89 -1.41 1.59
CA SER A 76 7.22 -1.59 2.20
C SER A 76 8.28 -1.88 1.13
N ALA A 77 7.96 -2.70 0.13
CA ALA A 77 8.87 -2.96 -0.98
C ALA A 77 9.22 -1.66 -1.72
N LEU A 78 8.22 -0.85 -2.07
CA LEU A 78 8.44 0.45 -2.72
C LEU A 78 9.19 1.44 -1.83
N PHE A 79 8.94 1.42 -0.51
CA PHE A 79 9.68 2.22 0.47
C PHE A 79 11.17 1.88 0.46
N ILE A 80 11.50 0.60 0.59
CA ILE A 80 12.87 0.09 0.62
C ILE A 80 13.58 0.42 -0.71
N ILE A 81 12.90 0.19 -1.84
CA ILE A 81 13.44 0.50 -3.17
C ILE A 81 13.71 2.00 -3.30
N GLY A 82 12.76 2.86 -2.92
CA GLY A 82 12.92 4.31 -2.98
C GLY A 82 14.05 4.81 -2.09
N TYR A 83 14.16 4.27 -0.87
CA TYR A 83 15.25 4.57 0.05
C TYR A 83 16.62 4.24 -0.55
N PHE A 84 16.81 3.02 -1.08
CA PHE A 84 18.09 2.60 -1.64
C PHE A 84 18.43 3.29 -2.98
N ILE A 85 17.44 3.61 -3.81
CA ILE A 85 17.69 4.21 -5.14
C ILE A 85 18.01 5.69 -5.02
N PHE A 86 17.26 6.42 -4.19
CA PHE A 86 17.31 7.90 -4.10
C PHE A 86 17.97 8.44 -2.84
N ASP A 87 18.40 7.58 -1.91
CA ASP A 87 18.93 7.96 -0.59
C ASP A 87 18.00 8.94 0.17
N ILE A 88 16.68 8.75 0.01
CA ILE A 88 15.68 9.63 0.64
C ILE A 88 15.70 9.35 2.14
N LYS A 89 16.29 10.26 2.91
CA LYS A 89 16.22 10.25 4.37
C LYS A 89 14.84 10.73 4.82
N PHE A 90 13.87 9.82 4.92
CA PHE A 90 12.50 10.14 5.36
C PHE A 90 12.41 10.74 6.78
N ASN A 91 13.48 10.65 7.58
CA ASN A 91 13.56 11.27 8.91
C ASN A 91 13.59 12.81 8.86
N THR A 92 13.85 13.46 7.73
CA THR A 92 13.82 14.94 7.62
C THR A 92 12.41 15.50 7.47
N LEU A 93 11.41 14.64 7.22
CA LEU A 93 10.00 15.03 7.03
C LEU A 93 9.22 15.06 8.34
N THR A 94 9.78 14.53 9.43
CA THR A 94 9.18 14.54 10.77
C THR A 94 9.46 15.81 11.57
N ASP A 95 10.46 16.60 11.15
CA ASP A 95 10.83 17.85 11.85
C ASP A 95 9.91 19.03 11.48
N SER A 96 9.14 18.93 10.40
CA SER A 96 8.13 19.92 10.05
C SER A 96 6.85 19.73 10.88
N ASN A 97 6.87 20.30 12.09
CA ASN A 97 5.71 20.97 12.71
C ASN A 97 4.38 20.21 12.84
N LEU A 98 4.34 18.90 13.08
CA LEU A 98 3.10 18.26 13.57
C LEU A 98 2.85 18.56 15.06
N LYS A 99 2.75 19.85 15.42
CA LYS A 99 2.15 20.32 16.67
C LYS A 99 0.62 20.22 16.56
N ILE A 100 0.09 19.00 16.41
CA ILE A 100 -1.36 18.74 16.37
C ILE A 100 -2.00 18.80 17.78
N ILE A 101 -1.22 19.13 18.81
CA ILE A 101 -1.66 18.90 20.20
C ILE A 101 -2.72 19.93 20.66
N ASN A 102 -2.93 21.07 19.98
CA ASN A 102 -3.80 22.15 20.49
C ASN A 102 -4.73 22.84 19.46
N SER A 103 -4.91 22.32 18.24
CA SER A 103 -5.78 22.95 17.24
C SER A 103 -7.21 22.39 17.27
N SER A 104 -8.21 23.23 17.00
CA SER A 104 -9.59 22.78 16.79
C SER A 104 -9.65 21.72 15.69
N VAL A 105 -10.59 20.77 15.75
CA VAL A 105 -10.67 19.64 14.80
C VAL A 105 -10.63 20.10 13.33
N THR A 106 -11.25 21.23 13.02
CA THR A 106 -11.25 21.82 11.67
C THR A 106 -9.90 22.40 11.25
N GLN A 107 -9.14 22.96 12.18
CA GLN A 107 -7.82 23.51 11.94
C GLN A 107 -6.76 22.40 11.87
N GLY A 108 -6.88 21.37 12.72
CA GLY A 108 -6.04 20.17 12.65
C GLY A 108 -6.16 19.44 11.31
N VAL A 109 -7.37 19.31 10.74
CA VAL A 109 -7.55 18.71 9.42
C VAL A 109 -6.82 19.52 8.33
N ARG A 110 -6.97 20.86 8.36
CA ARG A 110 -6.30 21.75 7.39
C ARG A 110 -4.77 21.67 7.48
N ASP A 111 -4.23 21.64 8.70
CA ASP A 111 -2.79 21.57 8.93
C ASP A 111 -2.20 20.23 8.49
N VAL A 112 -2.94 19.12 8.68
CA VAL A 112 -2.58 17.80 8.15
C VAL A 112 -2.51 17.82 6.62
N PHE A 113 -3.50 18.43 5.96
CA PHE A 113 -3.50 18.53 4.49
C PHE A 113 -2.29 19.28 3.95
N PHE A 114 -1.95 20.44 4.53
CA PHE A 114 -0.77 21.19 4.09
C PHE A 114 0.53 20.44 4.39
N SER A 115 0.63 19.80 5.55
CA SER A 115 1.82 19.00 5.90
C SER A 115 2.02 17.83 4.92
N LEU A 116 0.93 17.15 4.52
CA LEU A 116 0.98 16.10 3.51
C LEU A 116 1.36 16.65 2.13
N TYR A 117 0.86 17.83 1.76
CA TYR A 117 1.22 18.49 0.51
C TYR A 117 2.70 18.88 0.48
N ASP A 118 3.20 19.51 1.54
CA ASP A 118 4.60 19.92 1.65
C ASP A 118 5.53 18.70 1.63
N ALA A 119 5.18 17.63 2.35
CA ALA A 119 5.93 16.38 2.34
C ALA A 119 5.94 15.72 0.94
N LEU A 120 4.80 15.71 0.24
CA LEU A 120 4.72 15.24 -1.13
C LEU A 120 5.64 16.06 -2.04
N MET A 121 5.51 17.39 -2.02
CA MET A 121 6.30 18.28 -2.88
C MET A 121 7.79 18.18 -2.61
N TYR A 122 8.20 18.10 -1.34
CA TYR A 122 9.58 17.87 -0.95
C TYR A 122 10.12 16.55 -1.53
N THR A 123 9.35 15.47 -1.39
CA THR A 123 9.75 14.14 -1.89
C THR A 123 9.85 14.13 -3.41
N LEU A 124 8.89 14.76 -4.11
CA LEU A 124 8.93 14.89 -5.57
C LEU A 124 10.13 15.71 -6.04
N LYS A 125 10.43 16.83 -5.37
CA LYS A 125 11.60 17.66 -5.67
C LYS A 125 12.89 16.88 -5.43
N SER A 126 12.97 16.15 -4.32
CA SER A 126 14.12 15.30 -3.97
C SER A 126 14.33 14.17 -4.97
N ILE A 127 13.26 13.61 -5.53
CA ILE A 127 13.36 12.61 -6.60
C ILE A 127 13.81 13.28 -7.90
N LEU A 128 13.12 14.35 -8.36
CA LEU A 128 13.30 14.90 -9.71
C LEU A 128 14.54 15.79 -9.89
N GLN A 129 15.01 16.46 -8.84
CA GLN A 129 16.11 17.42 -8.92
C GLN A 129 17.44 16.88 -8.38
N ASN A 130 17.54 15.56 -8.18
CA ASN A 130 18.78 14.97 -7.70
C ASN A 130 19.76 14.75 -8.86
N GLU A 131 20.70 15.69 -9.02
CA GLU A 131 21.71 15.70 -10.07
C GLU A 131 22.71 14.52 -9.98
N VAL A 132 22.79 13.85 -8.83
CA VAL A 132 23.74 12.75 -8.58
C VAL A 132 23.21 11.40 -9.09
N ILE A 133 21.92 11.29 -9.41
CA ILE A 133 21.29 10.01 -9.74
C ILE A 133 21.42 9.70 -11.23
N VAL A 134 21.95 8.51 -11.53
CA VAL A 134 22.07 8.00 -12.90
C VAL A 134 20.68 7.71 -13.51
N TRP A 135 20.45 8.13 -14.75
CA TRP A 135 19.15 8.04 -15.44
C TRP A 135 18.46 6.66 -15.40
N TRP A 136 19.20 5.55 -15.45
CA TRP A 136 18.62 4.20 -15.44
C TRP A 136 17.92 3.87 -14.11
N LYS A 137 18.35 4.49 -13.00
CA LYS A 137 17.73 4.33 -11.67
C LYS A 137 16.31 4.86 -11.65
N TYR A 138 16.06 5.98 -12.34
CA TYR A 138 14.71 6.52 -12.51
C TYR A 138 13.82 5.55 -13.29
N VAL A 139 14.33 5.00 -14.41
CA VAL A 139 13.60 4.04 -15.23
C VAL A 139 13.25 2.79 -14.42
N LEU A 140 14.22 2.24 -13.67
CA LEU A 140 13.99 1.09 -12.79
C LEU A 140 12.96 1.40 -11.71
N PHE A 141 13.06 2.57 -11.05
CA PHE A 141 12.12 2.98 -10.02
C PHE A 141 10.70 3.12 -10.56
N PHE A 142 10.51 3.83 -11.68
CA PHE A 142 9.19 3.98 -12.28
C PHE A 142 8.62 2.65 -12.77
N TYR A 143 9.47 1.77 -13.33
CA TYR A 143 9.07 0.41 -13.67
C TYR A 143 8.54 -0.36 -12.46
N LEU A 144 9.27 -0.35 -11.33
CA LEU A 144 8.88 -1.06 -10.11
C LEU A 144 7.67 -0.42 -9.43
N LEU A 145 7.63 0.91 -9.37
CA LEU A 145 6.51 1.68 -8.83
C LEU A 145 5.22 1.36 -9.57
N PHE A 146 5.30 1.19 -10.88
CA PHE A 146 4.15 0.84 -11.68
C PHE A 146 3.80 -0.65 -11.60
N ALA A 147 4.79 -1.54 -11.71
CA ALA A 147 4.58 -2.98 -11.63
C ALA A 147 3.95 -3.39 -10.28
N ILE A 148 4.47 -2.87 -9.18
CA ILE A 148 3.99 -3.17 -7.83
C ILE A 148 2.75 -2.32 -7.51
N GLY A 149 2.81 -1.01 -7.77
CA GLY A 149 1.74 -0.07 -7.42
C GLY A 149 0.40 -0.37 -8.10
N SER A 150 0.41 -0.79 -9.36
CA SER A 150 -0.83 -1.16 -10.07
C SER A 150 -1.49 -2.45 -9.55
N SER A 151 -0.74 -3.32 -8.87
CA SER A 151 -1.25 -4.59 -8.32
C SER A 151 -1.57 -4.55 -6.84
N ILE A 152 -1.28 -3.46 -6.12
CA ILE A 152 -1.58 -3.30 -4.68
C ILE A 152 -3.10 -3.13 -4.39
N SER A 153 -3.97 -3.12 -5.39
CA SER A 153 -5.41 -2.99 -5.17
C SER A 153 -6.00 -4.15 -4.36
N LEU A 154 -6.74 -3.89 -3.28
CA LEU A 154 -7.49 -4.92 -2.57
C LEU A 154 -8.69 -5.39 -3.37
N SER A 155 -8.92 -6.70 -3.39
CA SER A 155 -10.16 -7.27 -3.88
C SER A 155 -11.29 -7.12 -2.86
N LYS A 156 -12.54 -7.26 -3.32
CA LYS A 156 -13.72 -7.26 -2.43
C LYS A 156 -13.67 -8.40 -1.42
N SER A 157 -13.06 -9.54 -1.77
CA SER A 157 -12.86 -10.67 -0.85
C SER A 157 -11.89 -10.33 0.27
N ASP A 158 -10.80 -9.60 -0.02
CA ASP A 158 -9.79 -9.23 0.98
C ASP A 158 -10.38 -8.30 2.03
N ILE A 159 -11.20 -7.33 1.60
CA ILE A 159 -11.90 -6.39 2.49
C ILE A 159 -12.96 -7.13 3.33
N LYS A 160 -13.72 -8.03 2.72
CA LYS A 160 -14.75 -8.78 3.44
C LYS A 160 -14.15 -9.73 4.46
N GLY A 161 -13.03 -10.37 4.13
CA GLY A 161 -12.28 -11.23 5.04
C GLY A 161 -11.68 -10.45 6.21
N SER A 162 -11.13 -9.26 5.95
CA SER A 162 -10.47 -8.43 6.95
C SER A 162 -11.42 -7.79 7.96
N PHE A 163 -12.70 -7.60 7.62
CA PHE A 163 -13.67 -6.92 8.47
C PHE A 163 -13.87 -7.58 9.85
N SER A 164 -13.87 -8.92 9.91
CA SER A 164 -13.95 -9.65 11.19
C SER A 164 -12.74 -9.37 12.08
N GLY A 165 -11.53 -9.35 11.49
CA GLY A 165 -10.31 -9.03 12.20
C GLY A 165 -10.24 -7.55 12.61
N LEU A 166 -10.76 -6.64 11.79
CA LEU A 166 -10.82 -5.20 12.07
C LEU A 166 -11.66 -4.93 13.32
N LEU A 167 -12.86 -5.51 13.41
CA LEU A 167 -13.73 -5.35 14.57
C LEU A 167 -13.04 -5.84 15.86
N LEU A 168 -12.33 -6.96 15.76
CA LEU A 168 -11.57 -7.51 16.88
C LEU A 168 -10.38 -6.62 17.27
N LEU A 169 -9.65 -6.07 16.29
CA LEU A 169 -8.57 -5.11 16.53
C LEU A 169 -9.08 -3.85 17.24
N ILE A 170 -10.18 -3.27 16.77
CA ILE A 170 -10.81 -2.09 17.40
C ILE A 170 -11.19 -2.42 18.84
N GLY A 171 -11.82 -3.58 19.08
CA GLY A 171 -12.17 -4.03 20.42
C GLY A 171 -10.96 -4.17 21.34
N LEU A 172 -9.86 -4.74 20.85
CA LEU A 172 -8.61 -4.87 21.60
C LEU A 172 -7.96 -3.52 21.91
N ILE A 173 -7.94 -2.58 20.95
CA ILE A 173 -7.40 -1.23 21.15
C ILE A 173 -8.22 -0.47 22.19
N LEU A 174 -9.56 -0.55 22.11
CA LEU A 174 -10.45 0.07 23.10
C LEU A 174 -10.22 -0.51 24.50
N LEU A 175 -10.13 -1.84 24.61
CA LEU A 175 -9.85 -2.51 25.88
C LEU A 175 -8.50 -2.07 26.44
N PHE A 176 -7.45 -2.07 25.61
CA PHE A 176 -6.13 -1.61 25.99
C PHE A 176 -6.18 -0.17 26.52
N ASN A 177 -6.78 0.76 25.75
CA ASN A 177 -6.91 2.15 26.15
C ASN A 177 -7.63 2.32 27.49
N LEU A 178 -8.73 1.59 27.72
CA LEU A 178 -9.46 1.63 28.99
C LEU A 178 -8.58 1.16 30.17
N THR A 179 -7.79 0.09 29.97
CA THR A 179 -6.91 -0.44 31.01
C THR A 179 -5.69 0.43 31.30
N THR A 180 -5.22 1.19 30.31
CA THR A 180 -4.05 2.07 30.46
C THR A 180 -4.39 3.49 30.91
N LEU A 181 -5.67 3.82 31.11
CA LEU A 181 -6.09 5.15 31.62
C LEU A 181 -5.38 5.55 32.91
N TRP A 182 -5.01 4.57 33.74
CA TRP A 182 -4.35 4.79 35.01
C TRP A 182 -2.81 4.92 34.92
N LEU A 183 -2.21 4.59 33.76
CA LEU A 183 -0.76 4.59 33.53
C LEU A 183 -0.21 5.95 33.02
N GLY A 184 -1.04 7.01 33.02
CA GLY A 184 -0.63 8.35 32.59
C GLY A 184 -0.28 8.44 31.10
N ASP A 185 0.67 9.32 30.74
CA ASP A 185 1.13 9.61 29.37
C ASP A 185 1.88 8.46 28.66
N PHE A 186 1.84 7.24 29.20
CA PHE A 186 2.39 6.06 28.51
C PHE A 186 1.69 5.82 27.16
N ALA A 187 0.36 5.97 27.14
CA ALA A 187 -0.42 5.85 25.92
C ALA A 187 -0.03 6.92 24.90
N THR A 188 0.18 8.17 25.32
CA THR A 188 0.58 9.27 24.43
C THR A 188 2.01 9.11 23.93
N THR A 189 2.92 8.59 24.75
CA THR A 189 4.32 8.29 24.37
C THR A 189 4.42 7.16 23.35
N ILE A 190 3.70 6.05 23.58
CA ILE A 190 3.66 4.94 22.61
C ILE A 190 2.97 5.39 21.32
N PHE A 191 1.87 6.14 21.44
CA PHE A 191 1.13 6.64 20.29
C PHE A 191 1.99 7.57 19.44
N THR A 192 2.73 8.50 20.03
CA THR A 192 3.62 9.42 19.32
C THR A 192 4.81 8.70 18.68
N ALA A 193 5.44 7.76 19.38
CA ALA A 193 6.52 6.95 18.81
C ALA A 193 6.03 6.10 17.62
N THR A 194 4.86 5.47 17.77
CA THR A 194 4.25 4.64 16.72
C THR A 194 3.77 5.50 15.54
N SER A 195 3.19 6.67 15.81
CA SER A 195 2.70 7.58 14.76
C SER A 195 3.83 8.09 13.87
N ASN A 196 5.02 8.33 14.44
CA ASN A 196 6.17 8.79 13.65
C ASN A 196 6.61 7.73 12.63
N VAL A 197 6.72 6.47 13.05
CA VAL A 197 7.08 5.34 12.16
C VAL A 197 6.00 5.11 11.10
N VAL A 198 4.74 5.14 11.51
CA VAL A 198 3.60 4.93 10.62
C VAL A 198 3.42 6.08 9.62
N SER A 199 3.76 7.31 9.99
CA SER A 199 3.67 8.50 9.13
C SER A 199 4.59 8.39 7.90
N SER A 200 5.85 7.99 8.09
CA SER A 200 6.80 7.78 6.99
C SER A 200 6.32 6.70 6.02
N PHE A 201 5.68 5.64 6.53
CA PHE A 201 5.07 4.60 5.72
C PHE A 201 3.90 5.13 4.87
N TYR A 202 3.01 5.93 5.46
CA TYR A 202 1.90 6.54 4.73
C TYR A 202 2.35 7.50 3.64
N LEU A 203 3.40 8.29 3.87
CA LEU A 203 3.94 9.20 2.86
C LEU A 203 4.40 8.45 1.60
N VAL A 204 5.05 7.30 1.73
CA VAL A 204 5.47 6.51 0.56
C VAL A 204 4.28 5.90 -0.18
N LEU A 205 3.26 5.42 0.53
CA LEU A 205 2.03 4.97 -0.12
C LEU A 205 1.36 6.11 -0.89
N LEU A 206 1.31 7.30 -0.31
CA LEU A 206 0.74 8.49 -0.95
C LEU A 206 1.52 8.87 -2.21
N VAL A 207 2.85 8.90 -2.15
CA VAL A 207 3.73 9.14 -3.31
C VAL A 207 3.50 8.09 -4.40
N SER A 208 3.40 6.81 -4.03
CA SER A 208 3.10 5.72 -4.97
C SER A 208 1.77 5.91 -5.68
N ILE A 209 0.72 6.30 -4.94
CA ILE A 209 -0.61 6.58 -5.51
C ILE A 209 -0.53 7.77 -6.49
N VAL A 210 0.12 8.87 -6.10
CA VAL A 210 0.24 10.07 -6.95
C VAL A 210 0.96 9.76 -8.26
N PHE A 211 2.08 9.02 -8.21
CA PHE A 211 2.79 8.63 -9.43
C PHE A 211 2.00 7.67 -10.31
N ASN A 212 1.31 6.69 -9.73
CA ASN A 212 0.47 5.76 -10.49
C ASN A 212 -0.71 6.50 -11.18
N LEU A 213 -1.36 7.42 -10.47
CA LEU A 213 -2.41 8.27 -11.05
C LEU A 213 -1.86 9.18 -12.16
N GLY A 214 -0.71 9.82 -11.94
CA GLY A 214 -0.05 10.64 -12.94
C GLY A 214 0.28 9.86 -14.21
N PHE A 215 0.79 8.63 -14.08
CA PHE A 215 1.07 7.76 -15.22
C PHE A 215 -0.20 7.34 -15.97
N LEU A 216 -1.28 7.00 -15.26
CA LEU A 216 -2.58 6.71 -15.88
C LEU A 216 -3.13 7.90 -16.67
N LEU A 217 -2.95 9.12 -16.16
CA LEU A 217 -3.32 10.35 -16.89
C LEU A 217 -2.51 10.50 -18.18
N VAL A 218 -1.20 10.25 -18.15
CA VAL A 218 -0.35 10.27 -19.36
C VAL A 218 -0.82 9.23 -20.38
N LEU A 219 -1.09 7.99 -19.96
CA LEU A 219 -1.61 6.95 -20.85
C LEU A 219 -2.97 7.33 -21.44
N TRP A 220 -3.85 7.92 -20.63
CA TRP A 220 -5.15 8.39 -21.09
C TRP A 220 -5.02 9.50 -22.14
N LEU A 221 -4.14 10.49 -21.92
CA LEU A 221 -3.84 11.54 -22.90
C LEU A 221 -3.27 10.97 -24.20
N LEU A 222 -2.34 10.00 -24.11
CA LEU A 222 -1.81 9.30 -25.28
C LEU A 222 -2.91 8.51 -26.02
N SER A 223 -3.84 7.91 -25.30
CA SER A 223 -4.96 7.19 -25.90
C SER A 223 -5.93 8.10 -26.66
N LEU A 224 -6.03 9.39 -26.31
CA LEU A 224 -6.80 10.37 -27.06
C LEU A 224 -6.12 10.74 -28.40
N LEU A 225 -4.79 10.67 -28.46
CA LEU A 225 -4.00 10.94 -29.66
C LEU A 225 -4.00 9.76 -30.64
N ILE A 226 -4.28 8.54 -30.17
CA ILE A 226 -4.32 7.34 -31.00
C ILE A 226 -5.78 7.07 -31.41
N PRO A 227 -6.16 7.22 -32.69
CA PRO A 227 -7.51 6.92 -33.13
C PRO A 227 -7.81 5.43 -32.89
N THR A 228 -8.77 5.16 -32.00
CA THR A 228 -9.22 3.80 -31.72
C THR A 228 -9.94 3.25 -32.94
N LYS A 229 -9.32 2.30 -33.65
CA LYS A 229 -10.04 1.48 -34.63
C LYS A 229 -11.09 0.66 -33.88
N THR A 230 -12.34 1.11 -33.94
CA THR A 230 -13.50 0.39 -33.43
C THR A 230 -13.65 -0.92 -34.21
N THR A 231 -13.22 -2.04 -33.62
CA THR A 231 -13.59 -3.37 -34.10
C THR A 231 -15.09 -3.56 -33.89
N LYS A 232 -15.85 -3.31 -34.96
CA LYS A 232 -17.28 -3.61 -35.09
C LYS A 232 -17.45 -5.11 -34.82
N LYS A 233 -18.09 -5.48 -33.69
CA LYS A 233 -18.56 -6.84 -33.43
C LYS A 233 -19.50 -7.25 -34.56
N GLU A 234 -19.05 -8.17 -35.42
CA GLU A 234 -19.93 -8.93 -36.30
C GLU A 234 -20.93 -9.71 -35.42
N LYS A 235 -22.20 -9.31 -35.47
CA LYS A 235 -23.31 -10.18 -35.08
C LYS A 235 -23.36 -11.29 -36.12
N LYS A 236 -22.85 -12.48 -35.79
CA LYS A 236 -23.18 -13.70 -36.54
C LYS A 236 -24.66 -14.02 -36.33
N LYS A 237 -25.34 -14.22 -37.46
CA LYS A 237 -26.68 -14.81 -37.60
C LYS A 237 -26.72 -16.21 -36.98
#